data_AF-A0A9E3SFJ2-F1
#
_entry.id   AF-A0A9E3SFJ2-F1
#
_cell.length_a   1.000
_cell.length_b   1.000
_cell.length_c   1.000
_cell.angle_alpha   90.00
_cell.angle_beta   90.00
_cell.angle_gamma   90.00
#
_symmetry.space_group_name_H-M   'P 1'
#
loop_
_entity.id
_entity.type
_entity.pdbx_description
1 polymer ?
#
loop_
_entity_poly.entity_id
_entity_poly.type
_entity_poly.pdbx_seq_one_letter_code
_entity_poly.pdbx_strand_id
1 'polypeptide(L)'
;MKFDISLVISVLAILVMFYCLWLVLTLRKNVPGGVVGNTWKTLTALVVLFTLGYLVTPFFGMLPPMLMNVIVSLIFLFGAIYVVITVKLIYRIIEELAG
;
A
#
# COMPACT_ATOMS: atom_id res chain seq x y z
N MET A 1 -14.27 5.33 29.63
CA MET A 1 -13.89 4.84 28.29
C MET A 1 -12.43 4.42 28.33
N LYS A 2 -12.11 3.14 28.15
CA LYS A 2 -10.70 2.74 27.93
C LYS A 2 -10.33 3.24 26.54
N PHE A 3 -9.37 4.16 26.46
CA PHE A 3 -8.87 4.65 25.18
C PHE A 3 -8.15 3.49 24.50
N ASP A 4 -8.78 2.91 23.48
CA ASP A 4 -8.18 1.80 22.75
C ASP A 4 -7.21 2.37 21.72
N ILE A 5 -5.95 2.49 22.14
CA ILE A 5 -4.85 3.01 21.32
C ILE A 5 -4.76 2.24 20.00
N SER A 6 -5.04 0.93 20.01
CA SER A 6 -5.03 0.09 18.82
C SER A 6 -6.07 0.55 17.80
N LEU A 7 -7.29 0.87 18.26
CA LEU A 7 -8.35 1.38 17.38
C LEU A 7 -7.96 2.72 16.76
N VAL A 8 -7.35 3.62 17.54
CA VAL A 8 -6.89 4.92 17.04
C VAL A 8 -5.83 4.74 15.95
N ILE A 9 -4.85 3.86 16.18
CA ILE A 9 -3.80 3.54 15.19
C ILE A 9 -4.43 2.94 13.93
N SER A 10 -5.37 2.00 14.04
CA SER A 10 -6.07 1.40 12.90
C SER A 10 -6.82 2.44 12.07
N VAL A 11 -7.56 3.35 12.72
CA VAL A 11 -8.28 4.43 12.03
C VAL A 11 -7.32 5.35 11.29
N LEU A 12 -6.23 5.78 11.95
CA LEU A 12 -5.22 6.62 11.31
C LEU A 12 -4.56 5.92 10.13
N ALA A 13 -4.22 4.63 10.26
CA ALA A 13 -3.63 3.86 9.18
C ALA A 13 -4.57 3.74 7.97
N ILE A 14 -5.87 3.51 8.20
CA ILE A 14 -6.89 3.49 7.14
C ILE A 14 -6.97 4.84 6.42
N LEU A 15 -6.97 5.96 7.16
CA LEU A 15 -7.00 7.30 6.57
C LEU A 15 -5.77 7.55 5.69
N VAL A 16 -4.57 7.18 6.16
CA VAL A 16 -3.33 7.30 5.39
C VAL A 16 -3.38 6.42 4.14
N MET A 17 -3.93 5.21 4.22
CA MET A 17 -4.07 4.33 3.06
C MET A 17 -5.05 4.88 2.02
N PHE A 18 -6.17 5.45 2.44
CA PHE A 18 -7.09 6.11 1.52
C PHE A 18 -6.44 7.33 0.85
N TYR A 19 -5.67 8.12 1.60
CA TYR A 19 -4.90 9.21 1.02
C TYR A 19 -3.88 8.69 -0.01
N CYS A 20 -3.16 7.61 0.30
CA CYS A 20 -2.21 6.98 -0.62
C CYS A 20 -2.91 6.47 -1.90
N LEU A 21 -4.09 5.83 -1.76
CA LEU A 21 -4.89 5.36 -2.88
C LEU A 21 -5.35 6.52 -3.76
N TRP A 22 -5.86 7.59 -3.16
CA TRP A 22 -6.22 8.79 -3.90
C TRP A 22 -5.02 9.42 -4.62
N LEU A 23 -3.86 9.46 -3.94
CA LEU A 23 -2.62 10.01 -4.50
C LEU A 23 -2.12 9.20 -5.70
N VAL A 24 -2.04 7.87 -5.60
CA VAL A 24 -1.54 7.02 -6.69
C VAL A 24 -2.46 7.07 -7.92
N LEU A 25 -3.77 7.18 -7.71
CA LEU A 25 -4.75 7.34 -8.79
C LEU A 25 -4.66 8.72 -9.43
N THR A 26 -4.52 9.77 -8.62
CA THR A 26 -4.47 11.17 -9.10
C THR A 26 -3.18 11.47 -9.85
N LEU A 27 -2.05 10.97 -9.34
CA LEU A 27 -0.73 11.19 -9.96
C LEU A 27 -0.53 10.36 -11.23
N ARG A 28 -1.33 9.30 -11.46
CA ARG A 28 -1.23 8.44 -12.65
C ARG A 28 -1.22 9.24 -13.97
N LYS A 29 -1.97 10.35 -14.04
CA LYS A 29 -2.03 11.20 -15.24
C LYS A 29 -0.73 11.97 -15.53
N ASN A 30 0.12 12.15 -14.50
CA ASN A 30 1.39 12.85 -14.58
C ASN A 30 2.57 11.88 -14.81
N VAL A 31 2.32 10.57 -14.77
CA VAL A 31 3.38 9.56 -14.92
C VAL A 31 3.65 9.34 -16.40
N PRO A 32 4.92 9.42 -16.84
CA PRO A 32 5.30 9.13 -18.22
C PRO A 32 4.81 7.75 -18.66
N GLY A 33 4.45 7.64 -19.95
CA GLY A 33 4.11 6.37 -20.57
C GLY A 33 5.28 5.37 -20.59
N GLY A 34 5.07 4.19 -21.16
CA GLY A 34 6.09 3.16 -21.26
C GLY A 34 6.24 2.34 -19.96
N VAL A 35 7.48 1.98 -19.61
CA VAL A 35 7.74 1.04 -18.52
C VAL A 35 7.41 1.65 -17.15
N VAL A 36 7.67 2.95 -16.95
CA VAL A 36 7.33 3.69 -15.71
C VAL A 36 5.82 3.64 -15.45
N GLY A 37 5.02 3.93 -16.48
CA GLY A 37 3.56 3.84 -16.40
C GLY A 37 3.04 2.40 -16.16
N ASN A 38 3.71 1.38 -16.71
CA ASN A 38 3.32 -0.01 -16.45
C ASN A 38 3.62 -0.42 -14.99
N THR A 39 4.80 -0.06 -14.48
CA THR A 39 5.15 -0.25 -13.07
C THR A 39 4.21 0.49 -12.13
N TRP A 40 3.76 1.69 -12.52
CA TRP A 40 2.77 2.45 -11.76
C TRP A 40 1.42 1.73 -11.62
N LYS A 41 0.97 1.00 -12.65
CA LYS A 41 -0.24 0.17 -12.55
C LYS A 41 -0.05 -0.93 -11.50
N THR A 42 1.11 -1.59 -11.48
CA THR A 42 1.42 -2.61 -10.46
C THR A 42 1.45 -2.01 -9.05
N LEU A 43 2.07 -0.84 -8.88
CA LEU A 43 2.05 -0.11 -7.60
C LEU A 43 0.63 0.25 -7.18
N THR A 44 -0.20 0.72 -8.09
CA THR A 44 -1.62 1.04 -7.83
C THR A 44 -2.37 -0.21 -7.36
N ALA A 45 -2.18 -1.36 -8.01
CA ALA A 45 -2.80 -2.61 -7.60
C ALA A 45 -2.38 -3.06 -6.20
N LEU A 46 -1.09 -2.91 -5.85
CA LEU A 46 -0.59 -3.19 -4.51
C LEU A 46 -1.16 -2.23 -3.46
N VAL A 47 -1.29 -0.94 -3.77
CA VAL A 47 -1.92 0.05 -2.88
C VAL A 47 -3.40 -0.29 -2.63
N VAL A 48 -4.13 -0.73 -3.66
CA VAL A 48 -5.51 -1.21 -3.49
C VAL A 48 -5.55 -2.44 -2.57
N LEU A 49 -4.66 -3.43 -2.79
CA LEU A 49 -4.56 -4.61 -1.95
C LEU A 49 -4.30 -4.25 -0.48
N PHE A 50 -3.35 -3.34 -0.22
CA PHE A 50 -3.11 -2.86 1.15
C PHE A 50 -4.31 -2.14 1.72
N THR A 51 -4.96 -1.27 0.96
CA THR A 51 -6.13 -0.53 1.44
C THR A 51 -7.21 -1.50 1.93
N LEU A 52 -7.48 -2.57 1.16
CA LEU A 52 -8.38 -3.64 1.58
C LEU A 52 -7.89 -4.33 2.85
N GLY A 53 -6.60 -4.68 2.95
CA GLY A 53 -6.02 -5.28 4.16
C GLY A 53 -6.16 -4.41 5.41
N TYR A 54 -5.91 -3.10 5.29
CA TYR A 54 -6.04 -2.14 6.39
C TYR A 54 -7.49 -1.95 6.84
N LEU A 55 -8.46 -2.02 5.93
CA LEU A 55 -9.89 -1.97 6.28
C LEU A 55 -10.34 -3.16 7.12
N VAL A 56 -9.64 -4.29 7.06
CA VAL A 56 -9.94 -5.45 7.90
C VAL A 56 -9.38 -5.29 9.33
N THR A 57 -8.39 -4.42 9.55
CA THR A 57 -7.69 -4.29 10.85
C THR A 57 -8.60 -4.03 12.06
N PRO A 58 -9.66 -3.19 11.99
CA PRO A 58 -10.56 -3.00 13.13
C PRO A 58 -11.35 -4.26 13.51
N PHE A 59 -11.48 -5.21 12.58
CA PHE A 59 -12.20 -6.47 12.76
C PHE A 59 -11.30 -7.63 13.17
N PHE A 60 -9.99 -7.43 13.34
CA PHE A 60 -9.05 -8.52 13.67
C PHE A 60 -9.42 -9.25 14.96
N GLY A 61 -10.00 -8.57 15.94
CA GLY A 61 -10.50 -9.20 17.18
C GLY A 61 -11.67 -10.17 16.98
N MET A 62 -12.34 -10.14 15.83
CA MET A 62 -13.45 -11.03 15.48
C MET A 62 -13.00 -12.21 14.58
N LEU A 63 -11.78 -12.18 14.06
CA LEU A 63 -11.28 -13.19 13.13
C LEU A 63 -10.56 -14.33 13.87
N PRO A 64 -10.60 -15.57 13.33
CA PRO A 64 -9.77 -16.66 13.83
C PRO A 64 -8.27 -16.28 13.75
N PRO A 65 -7.45 -16.63 14.77
CA PRO A 65 -6.02 -16.29 14.79
C PRO A 65 -5.25 -16.75 13.55
N MET A 66 -5.60 -17.92 13.00
CA MET A 66 -4.99 -18.45 11.77
C MET A 66 -5.22 -17.51 10.58
N LEU A 67 -6.43 -16.98 10.43
CA LEU A 67 -6.77 -16.08 9.32
C LEU A 67 -6.06 -14.73 9.47
N MET A 68 -5.99 -14.19 10.69
CA MET A 68 -5.24 -12.97 10.99
C MET A 68 -3.76 -13.13 10.60
N ASN A 69 -3.12 -14.25 10.97
CA ASN A 69 -1.73 -14.52 10.63
C ASN A 69 -1.50 -14.60 9.12
N VAL A 70 -2.42 -15.22 8.37
CA VAL A 70 -2.34 -15.29 6.91
C VAL A 70 -2.46 -13.90 6.29
N ILE A 71 -3.43 -13.08 6.72
CA ILE A 71 -3.61 -11.70 6.22
C ILE A 71 -2.34 -10.88 6.48
N VAL A 72 -1.81 -10.91 7.71
CA VAL A 72 -0.60 -10.18 8.09
C VAL A 72 0.61 -10.65 7.27
N SER A 73 0.77 -11.97 7.08
CA SER A 73 1.86 -12.53 6.28
C SER A 73 1.78 -12.12 4.81
N LEU A 74 0.57 -12.08 4.23
CA LEU A 74 0.36 -11.59 2.87
C LEU A 74 0.68 -10.10 2.76
N ILE A 75 0.24 -9.28 3.73
CA ILE A 75 0.59 -7.85 3.78
C ILE A 75 2.11 -7.67 3.84
N PHE A 76 2.83 -8.45 4.65
CA PHE A 76 4.29 -8.37 4.68
C PHE A 76 4.94 -8.78 3.36
N LEU A 77 4.48 -9.87 2.73
CA LEU A 77 5.00 -10.33 1.45
C LEU A 77 4.80 -9.29 0.35
N PHE A 78 3.56 -8.81 0.19
CA PHE A 78 3.27 -7.76 -0.78
C PHE A 78 3.97 -6.45 -0.43
N GLY A 79 4.21 -6.18 0.86
CA GLY A 79 4.99 -5.05 1.36
C GLY A 79 6.42 -5.08 0.84
N ALA A 80 7.09 -6.22 0.97
CA ALA A 80 8.42 -6.42 0.44
C ALA A 80 8.46 -6.25 -1.09
N ILE A 81 7.48 -6.81 -1.80
CA ILE A 81 7.34 -6.64 -3.26
C ILE A 81 7.17 -5.16 -3.63
N TYR A 82 6.30 -4.44 -2.92
CA TYR A 82 6.06 -3.01 -3.13
C TYR A 82 7.35 -2.20 -2.97
N VAL A 83 8.15 -2.46 -1.93
CA VAL A 83 9.42 -1.77 -1.68
C VAL A 83 10.40 -2.02 -2.82
N VAL A 84 10.57 -3.29 -3.26
CA VAL A 84 11.47 -3.62 -4.38
C VAL A 84 11.06 -2.89 -5.66
N ILE A 85 9.78 -2.89 -5.98
CA ILE A 85 9.27 -2.21 -7.18
C ILE A 85 9.49 -0.70 -7.08
N THR A 86 9.22 -0.12 -5.91
CA THR A 86 9.37 1.33 -5.67
C THR A 86 10.82 1.77 -5.81
N VAL A 87 11.78 1.04 -5.22
CA VAL A 87 13.22 1.34 -5.35
C VAL A 87 13.67 1.27 -6.80
N LYS A 88 13.27 0.23 -7.54
CA LYS A 88 13.58 0.10 -8.97
C LYS A 88 12.99 1.24 -9.80
N LEU A 89 11.77 1.65 -9.48
CA LEU A 89 11.10 2.75 -10.17
C LEU A 89 11.82 4.08 -9.93
N ILE A 90 12.18 4.38 -8.68
CA ILE A 90 12.91 5.59 -8.31
C ILE A 90 14.28 5.62 -9.01
N TYR A 91 15.02 4.51 -8.96
CA TYR A 91 16.32 4.41 -9.63
C TYR A 91 16.20 4.72 -11.13
N ARG A 92 15.21 4.12 -11.81
CA ARG A 92 14.95 4.38 -13.21
C ARG A 92 14.58 5.84 -13.49
N ILE A 93 13.76 6.46 -12.64
CA ILE A 93 13.42 7.88 -12.80
C ILE A 93 14.67 8.76 -12.69
N ILE A 94 15.58 8.46 -11.75
CA ILE A 94 16.84 9.19 -11.59
C ILE A 94 17.71 9.02 -12.84
N GLU A 95 17.81 7.79 -13.37
CA GLU A 95 18.59 7.49 -14.58
C GLU A 95 18.08 8.27 -15.80
N GLU A 96 16.75 8.32 -16.00
CA GLU A 96 16.12 9.05 -17.09
C GLU A 96 16.23 10.58 -16.96
N LEU A 97 16.43 11.11 -15.74
CA LEU A 97 16.64 12.54 -15.49
C LEU A 97 18.12 12.97 -15.55
N ALA A 98 19.04 12.01 -15.40
CA ALA A 98 20.48 12.25 -15.40
C ALA A 98 21.13 12.09 -16.79
N GLY A 99 20.43 11.44 -17.74
CA GLY A 99 20.81 11.35 -19.15
C GLY A 99 20.27 12.50 -19.98
#